data_AF-S9S8C3-F1
#
_entry.id   AF-S9S8C3-F1
#
_cell.length_a   1.000
_cell.length_b   1.000
_cell.length_c   1.000
_cell.angle_alpha   90.00
_cell.angle_beta   90.00
_cell.angle_gamma   90.00
#
_symmetry.space_group_name_H-M   'P 1'
#
loop_
_entity.id
_entity.type
_entity.pdbx_description
1 polymer ?
#
loop_
_entity_poly.entity_id
_entity_poly.type
_entity_poly.pdbx_seq_one_letter_code
_entity_poly.pdbx_strand_id
1 'polypeptide(L)'
;MHAILGAAIEVVILALNLYWYVVLAAVVVSWLVAFGIVNTYNSTVRTLLTVLSRLTEPVLRPLRRVLPDLGSVDLSPIVLWLVLYFLIRVLEQLRFSIAF
;
A
#
# COMPACT_ATOMS: atom_id res chain seq x y z
N MET A 1 -27.83 10.87 -11.52
CA MET A 1 -27.28 10.56 -10.19
C MET A 1 -26.21 9.47 -10.26
N HIS A 2 -26.48 8.32 -10.89
CA HIS A 2 -25.55 7.18 -11.00
C HIS A 2 -24.19 7.51 -11.66
N ALA A 3 -24.16 8.35 -12.70
CA ALA A 3 -22.91 8.75 -13.36
C ALA A 3 -21.96 9.54 -12.45
N ILE A 4 -22.49 10.46 -11.63
CA ILE A 4 -21.69 11.27 -10.70
C ILE A 4 -21.09 10.39 -9.60
N LEU A 5 -21.91 9.46 -9.06
CA LEU A 5 -21.45 8.50 -8.07
C LEU A 5 -20.35 7.57 -8.62
N GLY A 6 -20.53 7.07 -9.84
CA GLY A 6 -19.52 6.24 -10.52
C GLY A 6 -18.19 6.97 -10.72
N ALA A 7 -18.24 8.25 -11.15
CA ALA A 7 -17.03 9.07 -11.30
C ALA A 7 -16.32 9.34 -9.96
N ALA A 8 -17.07 9.58 -8.88
CA ALA A 8 -16.50 9.75 -7.55
C ALA A 8 -15.78 8.48 -7.06
N ILE A 9 -16.39 7.30 -7.27
CA ILE A 9 -15.77 6.01 -6.93
C ILE A 9 -14.49 5.79 -7.75
N GLU A 10 -14.48 6.19 -9.02
CA GLU A 10 -13.30 6.06 -9.89
C GLU A 10 -12.11 6.90 -9.39
N VAL A 11 -12.35 8.12 -8.90
CA VAL A 11 -11.31 8.94 -8.27
C VAL A 11 -10.75 8.27 -7.01
N VAL A 12 -11.62 7.64 -6.21
CA VAL A 12 -11.19 6.89 -5.02
C VAL A 12 -10.35 5.67 -5.42
N ILE A 13 -10.77 4.91 -6.43
CA ILE A 13 -10.02 3.76 -6.96
C ILE A 13 -8.65 4.22 -7.47
N LEU A 14 -8.58 5.35 -8.18
CA LEU A 14 -7.30 5.93 -8.63
C LEU A 14 -6.37 6.23 -7.46
N ALA A 15 -6.87 6.91 -6.43
CA ALA A 15 -6.09 7.23 -5.24
C ALA A 15 -5.59 5.98 -4.51
N LEU A 16 -6.45 4.96 -4.38
CA LEU A 16 -6.07 3.68 -3.78
C LEU A 16 -5.02 2.94 -4.62
N ASN A 17 -5.12 2.94 -5.94
CA ASN A 17 -4.11 2.35 -6.83
C ASN A 17 -2.75 3.05 -6.68
N LEU A 18 -2.73 4.38 -6.63
CA LEU A 18 -1.50 5.14 -6.39
C LEU A 18 -0.87 4.75 -5.05
N TYR A 19 -1.68 4.66 -3.99
CA TYR A 19 -1.20 4.24 -2.68
C TYR A 19 -0.74 2.78 -2.67
N TRP A 20 -1.43 1.89 -3.39
CA TRP A 20 -1.05 0.49 -3.54
C TRP A 20 0.34 0.34 -4.16
N TYR A 21 0.68 1.15 -5.17
CA TYR A 21 2.04 1.18 -5.74
C TYR A 21 3.09 1.70 -4.76
N VAL A 22 2.76 2.68 -3.91
CA VAL A 22 3.65 3.15 -2.84
C VAL A 22 3.94 2.04 -1.84
N VAL A 23 2.91 1.28 -1.42
CA VAL A 23 3.07 0.14 -0.52
C VAL A 23 3.86 -0.98 -1.20
N LEU A 24 3.61 -1.26 -2.48
CA LEU A 24 4.41 -2.22 -3.25
C LEU A 24 5.89 -1.83 -3.27
N ALA A 25 6.19 -0.56 -3.52
CA ALA A 25 7.57 -0.06 -3.47
C ALA A 25 8.19 -0.25 -2.08
N ALA A 26 7.43 -0.02 -1.00
CA ALA A 26 7.89 -0.29 0.36
C ALA A 26 8.20 -1.77 0.60
N VAL A 27 7.33 -2.69 0.13
CA VAL A 27 7.56 -4.15 0.19
C VAL A 27 8.85 -4.52 -0.55
N VAL A 28 8.99 -4.10 -1.80
CA VAL A 28 10.16 -4.41 -2.63
C VAL A 28 11.44 -3.88 -1.99
N VAL A 29 11.46 -2.61 -1.58
CA VAL A 29 12.65 -2.01 -0.94
C VAL A 29 12.98 -2.70 0.39
N SER A 30 11.97 -3.10 1.17
CA SER A 30 12.21 -3.83 2.42
C SER A 30 12.93 -5.16 2.19
N TRP A 31 12.57 -5.90 1.13
CA TRP A 31 13.27 -7.13 0.75
C TRP A 31 14.66 -6.86 0.19
N LEU A 32 14.81 -5.83 -0.64
CA LEU A 32 16.14 -5.44 -1.15
C LEU A 32 17.10 -5.15 0.00
N VAL A 33 16.64 -4.49 1.07
CA VAL A 33 17.45 -4.24 2.27
C VAL A 33 17.67 -5.54 3.07
N ALA A 34 16.61 -6.32 3.30
CA ALA A 34 16.69 -7.54 4.12
C ALA A 34 17.62 -8.61 3.51
N PHE A 35 17.67 -8.73 2.19
CA PHE A 35 18.57 -9.64 1.48
C PHE A 35 19.94 -9.03 1.18
N GLY A 36 20.24 -7.82 1.67
CA GLY A 36 21.53 -7.16 1.48
C GLY A 36 21.81 -6.76 0.02
N ILE A 37 20.78 -6.67 -0.83
CA ILE A 37 20.90 -6.31 -2.24
C ILE A 37 21.20 -4.80 -2.39
N VAL A 38 20.60 -3.97 -1.52
CA VAL A 38 20.84 -2.51 -1.52
C VAL A 38 21.52 -2.05 -0.25
N ASN A 39 22.48 -1.14 -0.41
CA ASN A 39 23.24 -0.58 0.70
C ASN A 39 22.54 0.66 1.27
N THR A 40 22.07 0.56 2.53
CA THR A 40 21.42 1.66 3.26
C THR A 40 22.36 2.80 3.65
N TYR A 41 23.69 2.63 3.54
CA TYR A 41 24.66 3.71 3.71
C TYR A 41 24.61 4.74 2.57
N ASN A 42 24.06 4.36 1.41
CA ASN A 42 23.83 5.30 0.31
C ASN A 42 22.72 6.31 0.67
N SER A 43 23.01 7.61 0.53
CA SER A 43 22.08 8.71 0.86
C SER A 43 20.78 8.63 0.06
N THR A 44 20.83 8.18 -1.19
CA THR A 44 19.67 8.01 -2.07
C THR A 44 18.75 6.90 -1.54
N VAL A 45 19.32 5.74 -1.20
CA VAL A 45 18.54 4.59 -0.65
C VAL A 45 17.90 4.97 0.68
N ARG A 46 18.64 5.67 1.56
CA ARG A 46 18.13 6.16 2.84
C ARG A 46 16.98 7.15 2.66
N THR A 47 17.09 8.05 1.70
CA THR A 47 16.03 9.02 1.40
C THR A 47 14.78 8.31 0.90
N LEU A 48 14.92 7.35 -0.02
CA LEU A 48 13.81 6.55 -0.52
C LEU A 48 13.10 5.78 0.61
N LEU A 49 13.87 5.11 1.48
CA LEU A 49 13.34 4.44 2.67
C LEU A 49 12.57 5.40 3.59
N THR A 50 13.10 6.61 3.79
CA THR A 50 12.46 7.63 4.64
C THR A 50 11.15 8.11 4.04
N VAL A 51 11.10 8.32 2.73
CA VAL A 51 9.86 8.72 2.03
C VAL A 51 8.82 7.61 2.11
N LEU A 52 9.19 6.37 1.74
CA LEU A 52 8.27 5.23 1.76
C LEU A 52 7.73 4.94 3.16
N SER A 53 8.58 4.97 4.19
CA SER A 53 8.15 4.82 5.58
C SER A 53 7.21 5.94 6.01
N ARG A 54 7.51 7.21 5.72
CA ARG A 54 6.60 8.33 6.06
C ARG A 54 5.23 8.22 5.40
N LEU A 55 5.16 7.72 4.16
CA LEU A 55 3.90 7.54 3.44
C LEU A 55 3.10 6.34 3.96
N THR A 56 3.77 5.28 4.43
CA THR A 56 3.12 4.02 4.82
C THR A 56 2.84 3.91 6.32
N GLU A 57 3.67 4.52 7.17
CA GLU A 57 3.57 4.42 8.64
C GLU A 57 2.22 4.84 9.24
N PRO A 58 1.51 5.88 8.74
CA PRO A 58 0.19 6.22 9.28
C PRO A 58 -0.81 5.07 9.25
N VAL A 59 -0.71 4.18 8.26
CA VAL A 59 -1.59 3.01 8.10
C VAL A 59 -0.94 1.74 8.63
N LEU A 60 0.38 1.57 8.47
CA LEU A 60 1.10 0.41 8.99
C LEU A 60 1.13 0.38 10.51
N ARG A 61 1.29 1.53 11.19
CA ARG A 61 1.36 1.59 12.65
C ARG A 61 0.11 1.01 13.34
N PRO A 62 -1.13 1.40 12.98
CA PRO A 62 -2.31 0.76 13.54
C PRO A 62 -2.43 -0.71 13.08
N LEU A 63 -2.07 -1.03 11.83
CA LEU A 63 -2.14 -2.40 11.31
C LEU A 63 -1.25 -3.38 12.12
N ARG A 64 -0.01 -2.98 12.44
CA ARG A 64 0.92 -3.75 13.28
C ARG A 64 0.41 -4.02 14.69
N ARG A 65 -0.54 -3.23 15.21
CA ARG A 65 -1.15 -3.48 16.52
C ARG A 65 -2.21 -4.58 16.48
N VAL A 66 -2.74 -4.88 15.29
CA VAL A 66 -3.78 -5.89 15.08
C VAL A 66 -3.17 -7.20 14.61
N LEU A 67 -2.06 -7.14 13.88
CA LEU A 67 -1.35 -8.32 13.42
C LEU A 67 -0.65 -9.04 14.59
N PRO A 68 -0.61 -10.39 14.58
CA PRO A 68 0.24 -11.14 15.49
C PRO A 68 1.71 -10.82 15.24
N ASP A 69 2.58 -11.15 16.18
CA ASP A 69 4.01 -11.02 15.97
C ASP A 69 4.47 -12.07 14.93
N LEU A 70 4.91 -11.60 13.76
CA LEU A 70 5.26 -12.44 12.60
C LEU A 70 6.76 -12.78 12.53
N GLY A 71 7.49 -12.53 13.61
CA GLY A 71 8.91 -12.84 13.74
C GLY A 71 9.82 -11.65 13.41
N SER A 72 11.00 -11.93 12.84
CA SER A 72 12.05 -10.92 12.67
C SER A 72 11.84 -9.96 11.50
N VAL A 73 10.92 -10.26 10.59
CA VAL A 73 10.64 -9.44 9.39
C VAL A 73 9.24 -8.85 9.51
N ASP A 74 9.13 -7.54 9.29
CA ASP A 74 7.85 -6.85 9.28
C ASP A 74 7.07 -7.21 8.01
N LEU A 75 6.09 -8.12 8.15
CA LEU A 75 5.18 -8.49 7.06
C LEU A 75 3.96 -7.56 6.94
N SER A 76 3.81 -6.55 7.80
CA SER A 76 2.68 -5.61 7.73
C SER A 76 2.55 -4.88 6.38
N PRO A 77 3.62 -4.51 5.65
CA PRO A 77 3.48 -3.90 4.33
C PRO A 77 2.82 -4.82 3.31
N ILE A 78 3.10 -6.13 3.37
CA ILE A 78 2.48 -7.12 2.47
C ILE A 78 1.00 -7.26 2.81
N VAL A 79 0.65 -7.30 4.10
CA VAL A 79 -0.75 -7.36 4.51
C VAL A 79 -1.50 -6.11 4.05
N LEU A 80 -0.94 -4.92 4.24
CA LEU A 80 -1.55 -3.68 3.77
C LEU A 80 -1.76 -3.70 2.25
N TRP A 81 -0.78 -4.17 1.50
CA TRP A 81 -0.85 -4.29 0.04
C TRP A 81 -2.01 -5.20 -0.41
N LEU A 82 -2.20 -6.34 0.26
CA LEU A 82 -3.31 -7.26 -0.01
C LEU A 82 -4.67 -6.66 0.38
N VAL A 83 -4.75 -5.94 1.51
CA VAL A 83 -5.98 -5.24 1.92
C VAL A 83 -6.36 -4.18 0.91
N LEU A 84 -5.41 -3.38 0.44
CA LEU A 84 -5.65 -2.38 -0.60
C LEU A 84 -6.11 -3.03 -1.91
N TYR A 85 -5.49 -4.13 -2.32
CA TYR A 85 -5.94 -4.88 -3.50
C TYR A 85 -7.40 -5.31 -3.37
N PHE A 86 -7.76 -5.90 -2.22
CA PHE A 86 -9.13 -6.31 -1.95
C PHE A 86 -10.12 -5.14 -2.01
N LEU A 87 -9.79 -4.01 -1.37
CA LEU A 87 -10.64 -2.81 -1.39
C LEU A 87 -10.84 -2.26 -2.80
N ILE A 88 -9.78 -2.22 -3.62
CA ILE A 88 -9.86 -1.81 -5.02
C ILE A 88 -10.81 -2.72 -5.80
N ARG A 89 -10.67 -4.05 -5.68
CA ARG A 89 -11.56 -5.00 -6.37
C ARG A 89 -13.02 -4.87 -5.95
N VAL A 90 -13.28 -4.67 -4.66
CA VAL A 90 -14.64 -4.44 -4.16
C VAL A 90 -15.22 -3.15 -4.74
N LEU A 91 -14.46 -2.06 -4.76
CA LEU A 91 -14.93 -0.78 -5.31
C LEU A 91 -15.14 -0.84 -6.82
N GLU A 92 -14.29 -1.54 -7.56
CA GLU A 92 -14.48 -1.79 -8.99
C GLU A 92 -15.79 -2.55 -9.24
N GLN A 93 -16.03 -3.63 -8.49
CA GLN A 93 -17.27 -4.41 -8.60
C GLN A 93 -18.51 -3.58 -8.27
N LEU A 94 -18.45 -2.76 -7.20
CA LEU A 94 -19.53 -1.85 -6.83
C LEU A 94 -19.78 -0.79 -7.91
N ARG A 95 -18.74 -0.20 -8.49
CA ARG A 95 -18.86 0.76 -9.60
C ARG A 95 -19.56 0.13 -10.80
N PHE A 96 -19.14 -1.07 -11.21
CA PHE A 96 -19.77 -1.78 -12.32
C PHE A 96 -21.26 -2.05 -12.04
N SER A 97 -21.62 -2.46 -10.82
CA SER A 97 -23.02 -2.71 -10.44
C SER A 97 -23.90 -1.46 -10.37
N ILE A 98 -23.33 -0.25 -10.28
CA ILE A 98 -24.08 1.02 -10.25
C ILE A 98 -24.20 1.62 -11.67
N ALA A 99 -23.24 1.27 -12.55
CA ALA A 99 -23.17 1.78 -13.92
C ALA A 99 -24.13 1.07 -14.88
N PHE A 100 -24.55 -0.15 -14.54
CA PHE A 100 -25.52 -0.97 -15.26
C PHE A 100 -26.71 -1.28 -14.35
#